data_AF-A0A920B6G7-F1
#
_entry.id   AF-A0A920B6G7-F1
#
_cell.length_a   1.000
_cell.length_b   1.000
_cell.length_c   1.000
_cell.angle_alpha   90.00
_cell.angle_beta   90.00
_cell.angle_gamma   90.00
#
_symmetry.space_group_name_H-M   'P 1'
#
loop_
_entity.id
_entity.type
_entity.pdbx_description
1 polymer ?
#
loop_
_entity_poly.entity_id
_entity_poly.type
_entity_poly.pdbx_seq_one_letter_code
_entity_poly.pdbx_strand_id
1 'polypeptide(L)' 'MVLIILGSANAVNFTDGLDGLATGNLIISFTTLTILTYIAGNFLYSSYLYIPFINDVGEISVLFHV' A
#
# COMPACT_ATOMS: atom_id res chain seq x y z
N MET A 1 -15.29 -6.43 -0.33
CA MET A 1 -14.07 -7.01 0.25
C MET A 1 -13.68 -8.35 -0.34
N VAL A 2 -14.58 -9.34 -0.44
CA VAL A 2 -14.28 -10.67 -1.00
C VAL A 2 -13.58 -10.60 -2.37
N LEU A 3 -14.13 -9.86 -3.32
CA LEU A 3 -13.55 -9.71 -4.66
C LEU A 3 -12.13 -9.11 -4.64
N ILE A 4 -11.88 -8.12 -3.78
CA ILE A 4 -10.60 -7.42 -3.71
C ILE A 4 -9.51 -8.35 -3.17
N ILE A 5 -9.81 -9.09 -2.09
CA ILE A 5 -8.87 -9.99 -1.44
C ILE A 5 -8.57 -11.21 -2.33
N LEU A 6 -9.60 -11.89 -2.85
CA LEU A 6 -9.41 -13.04 -3.74
C LEU A 6 -8.80 -12.63 -5.07
N GLY A 7 -9.21 -11.49 -5.62
CA GLY A 7 -8.67 -10.96 -6.87
C GLY A 7 -7.18 -10.63 -6.77
N SER A 8 -6.75 -9.91 -5.72
CA SER A 8 -5.35 -9.55 -5.55
C SER A 8 -4.46 -10.77 -5.27
N ALA A 9 -4.92 -11.71 -4.44
CA ALA A 9 -4.18 -12.94 -4.14
C ALA A 9 -3.94 -13.79 -5.40
N ASN A 10 -4.98 -13.97 -6.22
CA ASN A 10 -4.87 -14.71 -7.48
C ASN A 10 -4.03 -13.96 -8.53
N ALA A 11 -4.13 -12.63 -8.59
CA ALA A 11 -3.34 -11.82 -9.52
C ALA A 11 -1.83 -11.93 -9.23
N VAL A 12 -1.43 -11.86 -7.95
CA VAL A 12 -0.01 -12.05 -7.56
C VAL A 12 0.47 -13.45 -7.93
N ASN A 13 -0.32 -14.48 -7.61
CA ASN A 13 0.00 -15.88 -7.94
C ASN A 13 0.19 -16.08 -9.46
N PHE A 14 -0.66 -15.44 -10.29
CA PHE A 14 -0.52 -15.50 -11.75
C PHE A 14 0.77 -14.84 -12.26
N THR A 15 1.29 -13.82 -11.57
CA THR A 15 2.55 -13.15 -11.92
C THR A 15 3.80 -13.85 -11.35
N ASP A 16 3.64 -14.83 -10.46
CA ASP A 16 4.73 -15.56 -9.79
C ASP A 16 5.16 -16.81 -10.59
N GLY A 17 5.34 -16.64 -11.90
CA GLY A 17 5.71 -17.71 -12.84
C GLY A 17 7.07 -17.51 -13.51
N LEU A 18 7.76 -16.40 -13.20
CA LEU A 18 9.08 -16.04 -13.70
C LEU A 18 9.89 -15.44 -12.55
N ASP A 19 11.18 -15.77 -12.49
CA ASP A 19 12.08 -15.30 -11.43
C ASP A 19 12.02 -13.77 -11.26
N GLY A 20 11.43 -13.33 -10.14
CA GLY A 20 11.38 -11.93 -9.74
C GLY A 20 10.27 -11.08 -10.36
N LEU A 21 9.39 -11.62 -11.21
CA LEU A 21 8.29 -10.85 -11.82
C LEU A 21 7.24 -10.42 -10.77
N ALA A 22 6.78 -11.35 -9.94
CA ALA A 22 5.86 -11.04 -8.84
C ALA A 22 6.51 -10.08 -7.84
N THR A 23 7.76 -10.35 -7.45
CA THR A 23 8.50 -9.50 -6.49
C THR A 23 8.67 -8.07 -7.00
N GLY A 24 9.01 -7.87 -8.28
CA GLY A 24 9.11 -6.54 -8.88
C GLY A 24 7.80 -5.75 -8.81
N ASN A 25 6.68 -6.41 -9.12
CA ASN A 25 5.34 -5.80 -9.02
C ASN A 25 4.93 -5.49 -7.58
N LEU A 26 5.30 -6.36 -6.64
CA LEU A 26 5.04 -6.16 -5.21
C LEU A 26 5.79 -4.94 -4.68
N ILE A 27 7.06 -4.73 -5.05
CA ILE A 27 7.83 -3.56 -4.59
C ILE A 27 7.13 -2.24 -4.95
N ILE A 28 6.65 -2.10 -6.19
CA ILE A 28 5.96 -0.89 -6.64
C ILE A 28 4.63 -0.73 -5.90
N SER A 29 3.87 -1.82 -5.73
CA SER A 29 2.57 -1.80 -5.05
C SER A 29 2.71 -1.46 -3.56
N PHE A 30 3.66 -2.08 -2.86
CA PHE A 30 3.92 -1.80 -1.45
C PHE A 30 4.44 -0.37 -1.24
N THR A 31 5.33 0.12 -2.12
CA THR A 31 5.87 1.49 -2.00
C THR A 31 4.77 2.53 -2.13
N THR A 32 3.88 2.38 -3.12
CA THR A 32 2.76 3.32 -3.35
C THR A 32 1.76 3.29 -2.20
N LEU A 33 1.38 2.09 -1.72
CA LEU A 33 0.49 1.96 -0.57
C LEU A 33 1.10 2.53 0.72
N THR A 34 2.40 2.33 0.94
CA THR A 34 3.13 2.88 2.09
C THR A 34 3.05 4.41 2.10
N ILE A 35 3.36 5.05 0.97
CA ILE A 35 3.29 6.52 0.81
C ILE A 35 1.86 7.01 1.06
N LEU A 36 0.85 6.32 0.53
CA LEU A 36 -0.55 6.68 0.73
C LEU A 36 -0.96 6.59 2.20
N THR A 37 -0.58 5.52 2.90
CA THR A 37 -0.87 5.36 4.33
C THR A 37 -0.16 6.39 5.19
N TYR A 38 1.07 6.79 4.84
CA TYR A 38 1.78 7.87 5.52
C TYR A 38 1.06 9.22 5.38
N ILE A 39 0.62 9.56 4.17
CA ILE A 39 -0.11 10.81 3.90
C ILE A 39 -1.47 10.80 4.61
N ALA A 40 -2.21 9.69 4.54
CA ALA A 40 -3.53 9.56 5.17
C ALA A 40 -3.47 9.58 6.72
N GLY A 41 -2.35 9.15 7.30
CA GLY A 41 -2.09 9.19 8.75
C GLY A 41 -1.56 10.52 9.27
N ASN A 42 -1.18 11.46 8.39
CA ASN A 42 -0.67 12.77 8.79
C ASN A 42 -1.74 13.86 8.59
N PHE A 43 -2.18 14.47 9.69
CA PHE A 43 -3.25 15.47 9.70
C PHE A 43 -3.00 16.66 8.76
N LEU A 44 -1.75 17.13 8.66
CA LEU A 44 -1.41 18.27 7.79
C LEU A 44 -1.46 17.87 6.31
N TYR A 45 -0.85 16.73 5.95
CA TYR A 45 -0.82 16.28 4.56
C TYR A 45 -2.19 15.80 4.08
N SER A 46 -2.94 15.05 4.89
CA SER A 46 -4.29 14.60 4.53
C SER A 46 -5.23 15.78 4.27
N SER A 47 -5.15 16.83 5.10
CA SER A 47 -5.94 18.06 4.94
C SER A 47 -5.51 18.88 3.73
N TYR A 48 -4.21 18.95 3.44
CA TYR A 48 -3.69 19.70 2.28
C TYR A 48 -4.03 19.02 0.93
N LEU A 49 -3.98 17.68 0.88
CA LEU A 49 -4.26 16.89 -0.33
C LEU A 49 -5.73 16.47 -0.48
N TYR A 50 -6.61 16.85 0.45
CA TYR A 50 -8.02 16.42 0.50
C TYR A 50 -8.19 14.88 0.53
N ILE A 51 -7.29 14.18 1.22
CA ILE A 51 -7.33 12.73 1.45
C ILE A 51 -8.01 12.48 2.81
N PRO A 52 -8.87 11.44 2.95
CA PRO A 52 -9.47 11.11 4.24
C PRO A 52 -8.40 10.84 5.30
N PHE A 53 -8.46 11.60 6.39
CA PHE A 53 -7.62 11.35 7.56
C PHE A 53 -8.11 10.10 8.28
N ILE A 54 -7.20 9.16 8.53
CA ILE A 54 -7.49 7.93 9.28
C ILE A 54 -6.52 7.87 10.44
N ASN A 55 -7.05 7.84 11.66
CA ASN A 55 -6.21 7.75 12.86
C ASN A 55 -5.43 6.43 12.88
N ASP A 56 -4.20 6.46 13.38
CA ASP A 56 -3.28 5.32 13.51
C ASP A 56 -2.85 4.61 12.20
N VAL A 57 -3.40 4.98 11.04
CA VAL A 57 -3.03 4.33 9.75
C VAL A 57 -1.57 4.60 9.34
N GLY A 58 -0.98 5.66 9.87
CA GLY A 58 0.43 5.99 9.67
C GLY A 58 1.38 4.93 10.23
N GLU A 59 0.95 4.17 11.26
CA GLU A 59 1.76 3.08 11.83
C GLU A 59 1.97 1.91 10.86
N ILE A 60 1.02 1.71 9.94
CA ILE A 60 1.11 0.69 8.89
C ILE A 60 2.18 1.06 7.86
N SER A 61 2.51 2.36 7.76
CA SER A 61 3.53 2.90 6.86
C SER A 61 4.95 2.88 7.45
N VAL A 62 5.16 2.27 8.63
CA VAL A 62 6.42 2.24 9.40
C VAL A 62 7.50 1.37 8.74
N LEU A 63 7.79 1.66 7.48
CA LEU A 63 9.10 1.43 6.88
C LEU A 63 10.08 2.57 7.23
N PHE A 64 9.60 3.69 7.78
CA PHE A 64 10.38 4.91 8.08
C PHE A 64 10.11 5.49 9.48
N HIS A 65 10.18 4.69 10.56
CA HIS A 65 10.38 5.27 11.89
C HIS A 65 11.84 5.72 12.03
N VAL A 66 12.09 7.01 11.78
CA VAL A 66 13.27 7.78 12.22
C VAL A 66 12.76 9.04 12.91
#